data_AF-A0A7S0DHX3-F1
#
_entry.id   AF-A0A7S0DHX3-F1
#
_cell.length_a   1.000
_cell.length_b   1.000
_cell.length_c   1.000
_cell.angle_alpha   90.00
_cell.angle_beta   90.00
_cell.angle_gamma   90.00
#
_symmetry.space_group_name_H-M   'P 1'
#
loop_
_entity.id
_entity.type
_entity.pdbx_description
1 polymer ?
#
loop_
_entity_poly.entity_id
_entity_poly.type
_entity_poly.pdbx_seq_one_letter_code
_entity_poly.pdbx_strand_id
1 'polypeptide(L)'
;VDPSFPFPTTTLSTIKTHARALCRREFSELAGSMGNSDPHTPLDRMPGRCFDSALVVALLGNGLGISDNASVSTTTEFWEGQEISWSLGAALRVLSTYTTRNQHLGDGGLTDNPNPLRGAYHTSIQLALAISIVVVVVLLVHMLNLYPLAPKLRLG
;
A
#
# COMPACT_ATOMS: atom_id res chain seq x y z
N VAL A 1 5.81 -3.04 17.41
CA VAL A 1 4.35 -3.22 17.50
C VAL A 1 4.13 -4.60 18.11
N ASP A 2 3.40 -4.67 19.22
CA ASP A 2 3.23 -5.88 20.03
C ASP A 2 2.39 -6.93 19.26
N PRO A 3 2.92 -8.14 19.00
CA PRO A 3 2.20 -9.19 18.26
C PRO A 3 1.06 -9.84 19.07
N SER A 4 0.82 -9.43 20.31
CA SER A 4 -0.14 -10.05 21.22
C SER A 4 -1.52 -9.39 21.29
N PHE A 5 -1.82 -8.36 20.49
CA PHE A 5 -3.16 -7.76 20.48
C PHE A 5 -4.11 -8.65 19.64
N PRO A 6 -5.03 -9.43 20.25
CA PRO A 6 -6.04 -10.13 19.47
C PRO A 6 -6.85 -9.09 18.71
N PHE A 7 -6.98 -9.25 17.40
CA PHE A 7 -7.82 -8.36 16.60
C PHE A 7 -9.22 -8.31 17.20
N PRO A 8 -9.80 -7.11 17.42
CA PRO A 8 -11.11 -7.01 18.02
C PRO A 8 -12.12 -7.69 17.09
N THR A 9 -12.69 -8.79 17.54
CA THR A 9 -13.80 -9.45 16.86
C THR A 9 -15.08 -8.69 17.21
N THR A 10 -15.78 -8.23 16.19
CA THR A 10 -17.08 -7.55 16.36
C THR A 10 -18.14 -8.26 15.54
N THR A 11 -19.41 -8.04 15.85
CA THR A 11 -20.53 -8.58 15.06
C THR A 11 -21.07 -7.51 14.11
N LEU A 12 -21.70 -7.93 13.02
CA LEU A 12 -22.36 -6.98 12.12
C LEU A 12 -23.47 -6.19 12.86
N SER A 13 -24.16 -6.80 13.83
CA SER A 13 -25.11 -6.12 14.71
C SER A 13 -24.48 -4.98 15.52
N THR A 14 -23.29 -5.21 16.07
CA THR A 14 -22.51 -4.19 16.79
C THR A 14 -22.12 -3.04 15.85
N ILE A 15 -21.61 -3.34 14.66
CA ILE A 15 -21.27 -2.33 13.64
C ILE A 15 -22.50 -1.51 13.25
N LYS A 16 -23.64 -2.17 12.97
CA LYS A 16 -24.92 -1.52 12.66
C LYS A 16 -25.34 -0.55 13.76
N THR A 17 -25.20 -0.96 15.02
CA THR A 17 -25.57 -0.14 16.18
C THR A 17 -24.71 1.11 16.27
N HIS A 18 -23.38 0.98 16.15
CA HIS A 18 -22.48 2.13 16.21
C HIS A 18 -22.57 3.04 14.99
N ALA A 19 -22.77 2.50 13.79
CA ALA A 19 -22.99 3.29 12.58
C ALA A 19 -24.26 4.16 12.72
N ARG A 20 -25.36 3.58 13.21
CA ARG A 20 -26.60 4.34 13.49
C ARG A 20 -26.40 5.40 14.56
N ALA A 21 -25.65 5.09 15.61
CA ALA A 21 -25.34 6.05 16.67
C ALA A 21 -24.52 7.22 16.14
N LEU A 22 -23.49 6.96 15.32
CA LEU A 22 -22.66 7.97 14.69
C LEU A 22 -23.49 8.90 13.79
N CYS A 23 -24.36 8.34 12.95
CA CYS A 23 -25.21 9.10 12.04
C CYS A 23 -26.28 9.97 12.71
N ARG A 24 -26.55 9.76 14.00
CA ARG A 24 -27.54 10.54 14.78
C ARG A 24 -26.93 11.70 15.56
N ARG A 25 -25.59 11.77 15.62
CA ARG A 25 -24.90 12.83 16.36
C ARG A 25 -24.75 14.07 15.51
N GLU A 26 -24.81 15.23 16.16
CA GLU A 26 -24.50 16.48 15.48
C GLU A 26 -23.01 16.55 15.15
N PHE A 27 -22.69 17.10 13.98
CA PHE A 27 -21.31 17.23 13.55
C PHE A 27 -20.47 18.10 14.50
N SER A 28 -21.06 19.15 15.08
CA SER A 28 -20.45 20.02 16.09
C SER A 28 -19.95 19.24 17.31
N GLU A 29 -20.77 18.32 17.82
CA GLU A 29 -20.45 17.46 18.95
C GLU A 29 -19.34 16.46 18.59
N LEU A 30 -19.42 15.87 17.40
CA LEU A 30 -18.40 14.93 16.89
C LEU A 30 -17.05 15.64 16.71
N ALA A 31 -17.05 16.81 16.07
CA ALA A 31 -15.85 17.61 15.84
C ALA A 31 -15.17 18.02 17.14
N GLY A 32 -15.95 18.41 18.17
CA GLY A 32 -15.42 18.79 19.48
C GLY A 32 -14.90 17.62 20.33
N SER A 33 -15.42 16.41 20.13
CA SER A 33 -15.07 15.23 20.94
C SER A 33 -14.08 14.26 20.29
N MET A 34 -14.04 14.21 18.96
CA MET A 34 -13.25 13.24 18.18
C MET A 34 -12.36 13.89 17.11
N GLY A 35 -12.57 15.17 16.81
CA GLY A 35 -11.78 15.88 15.81
C GLY A 35 -10.31 15.92 16.21
N ASN A 36 -9.44 15.31 15.38
CA ASN A 36 -8.01 15.18 15.62
C ASN A 36 -7.62 14.39 16.89
N SER A 37 -8.57 13.68 17.50
CA SER A 37 -8.28 12.82 18.67
C SER A 37 -7.49 11.57 18.28
N ASP A 38 -7.54 11.21 17.00
CA ASP A 38 -6.86 10.07 16.40
C ASP A 38 -6.28 10.46 15.04
N PRO A 39 -5.05 10.02 14.68
CA PRO A 39 -4.40 10.34 13.40
C PRO A 39 -5.21 9.91 12.16
N HIS A 40 -6.08 8.91 12.29
CA HIS A 40 -6.95 8.41 11.21
C HIS A 40 -8.34 9.06 11.20
N THR A 41 -8.60 10.00 12.13
CA THR A 41 -9.85 10.77 12.24
C THR A 41 -9.60 12.29 12.12
N PRO A 42 -8.99 12.77 11.02
CA PRO A 42 -8.83 14.21 10.82
C PRO A 42 -10.18 14.86 10.51
N LEU A 43 -10.35 16.11 10.97
CA LEU A 43 -11.62 16.85 10.88
C LEU A 43 -12.18 16.97 9.46
N ASP A 44 -11.31 17.08 8.46
CA ASP A 44 -11.69 17.19 7.04
C ASP A 44 -12.35 15.91 6.49
N ARG A 45 -12.05 14.75 7.08
CA ARG A 45 -12.61 13.45 6.68
C ARG A 45 -13.85 13.05 7.50
N MET A 46 -14.13 13.74 8.61
CA MET A 46 -15.26 13.42 9.49
C MET A 46 -16.65 13.52 8.84
N PRO A 47 -16.95 14.51 7.98
CA PRO A 47 -18.30 14.65 7.39
C PRO A 47 -18.76 13.41 6.60
N GLY A 48 -17.84 12.62 6.03
CA GLY A 48 -18.15 11.42 5.27
C GLY A 48 -18.42 10.16 6.12
N ARG A 49 -18.09 10.17 7.42
CA ARG A 49 -18.03 8.93 8.22
C ARG A 49 -19.37 8.26 8.47
N CYS A 50 -20.46 9.04 8.54
CA CYS A 50 -21.80 8.45 8.58
C CYS A 50 -22.11 7.69 7.27
N PHE A 51 -21.80 8.28 6.11
CA PHE A 51 -21.99 7.62 4.82
C PHE A 51 -21.12 6.37 4.70
N ASP A 52 -19.82 6.47 5.02
CA ASP A 52 -18.88 5.34 4.95
C ASP A 52 -19.36 4.16 5.81
N SER A 53 -19.76 4.43 7.06
CA SER A 53 -20.23 3.39 7.98
C SER A 53 -21.54 2.75 7.53
N ALA A 54 -22.49 3.54 7.00
CA ALA A 54 -23.72 3.03 6.41
C ALA A 54 -23.44 2.16 5.18
N LEU A 55 -22.49 2.56 4.34
CA LEU A 55 -22.05 1.80 3.17
C LEU A 55 -21.43 0.46 3.57
N VAL A 56 -20.53 0.45 4.55
CA VAL A 56 -19.93 -0.79 5.08
C VAL A 56 -21.02 -1.74 5.59
N VAL A 57 -21.97 -1.24 6.37
CA VAL A 57 -23.11 -2.05 6.84
C VAL A 57 -23.92 -2.64 5.69
N ALA A 58 -24.21 -1.84 4.66
CA ALA A 58 -24.97 -2.29 3.50
C ALA A 58 -24.20 -3.34 2.68
N LEU A 59 -22.90 -3.14 2.48
CA LEU A 59 -22.03 -4.08 1.76
C LEU A 59 -21.89 -5.40 2.51
N LEU A 60 -21.58 -5.37 3.81
CA LEU A 60 -21.41 -6.59 4.61
C LEU A 60 -22.72 -7.37 4.72
N GLY A 61 -23.82 -6.69 5.04
CA GLY A 61 -25.12 -7.35 5.22
C GLY A 61 -25.79 -7.73 3.91
N ASN A 62 -26.15 -6.74 3.09
CA ASN A 62 -26.96 -6.97 1.89
C ASN A 62 -26.12 -7.38 0.68
N GLY A 63 -24.88 -6.91 0.59
CA GLY A 63 -23.99 -7.22 -0.53
C GLY A 63 -23.36 -8.62 -0.41
N LEU A 64 -22.79 -8.92 0.75
CA LEU A 64 -22.03 -10.16 1.01
C LEU A 64 -22.83 -11.21 1.80
N GLY A 65 -24.03 -10.88 2.28
CA GLY A 65 -24.89 -11.84 2.99
C GLY A 65 -24.40 -12.20 4.39
N ILE A 66 -23.55 -11.37 5.01
CA ILE A 66 -23.06 -11.62 6.38
C ILE A 66 -24.24 -11.45 7.36
N SER A 67 -24.48 -12.46 8.19
CA SER A 67 -25.55 -12.42 9.19
C SER A 67 -25.21 -11.48 10.34
N ASP A 68 -26.24 -10.97 11.03
CA ASP A 68 -26.04 -10.00 12.12
C ASP A 68 -25.22 -10.53 13.30
N ASN A 69 -25.29 -11.84 13.54
CA ASN A 69 -24.55 -12.56 14.56
C ASN A 69 -23.20 -13.10 14.07
N ALA A 70 -22.89 -12.99 12.78
CA ALA A 70 -21.59 -13.42 12.29
C ALA A 70 -20.51 -12.48 12.82
N SER A 71 -19.45 -13.09 13.34
CA SER A 71 -18.23 -12.37 13.69
C SER A 71 -17.61 -11.82 12.41
N VAL A 72 -17.58 -10.50 12.28
CA VAL A 72 -16.80 -9.82 11.27
C VAL A 72 -15.36 -9.83 11.77
N SER A 73 -14.59 -10.79 11.27
CA SER A 73 -13.19 -10.96 11.67
C SER A 73 -12.35 -9.82 11.12
N THR A 74 -11.61 -9.17 12.02
CA THR A 74 -10.37 -8.44 11.76
C THR A 74 -10.41 -7.43 10.59
N THR A 75 -10.79 -6.19 10.90
CA THR A 75 -10.38 -5.05 10.07
C THR A 75 -8.95 -4.69 10.44
N THR A 76 -7.99 -5.07 9.61
CA THR A 76 -6.58 -4.65 9.79
C THR A 76 -5.99 -4.11 8.51
N GLU A 77 -5.24 -3.02 8.66
CA GLU A 77 -4.43 -2.42 7.59
C GLU A 77 -3.03 -3.04 7.56
N PHE A 78 -2.58 -3.63 8.68
CA PHE A 78 -1.23 -4.17 8.83
C PHE A 78 -1.23 -5.63 9.32
N TRP A 79 -0.31 -6.42 8.82
CA TRP A 79 0.04 -7.75 9.33
C TRP A 79 1.56 -7.83 9.53
N GLU A 80 2.02 -8.18 10.74
CA GLU A 80 3.45 -8.23 11.09
C GLU A 80 4.23 -6.95 10.76
N GLY A 81 3.59 -5.79 10.91
CA GLY A 81 4.19 -4.49 10.62
C GLY A 81 4.28 -4.14 9.13
N GLN A 82 3.72 -4.96 8.26
CA GLN A 82 3.59 -4.70 6.81
C GLN A 82 2.15 -4.36 6.45
N GLU A 83 1.96 -3.38 5.57
CA GLU A 83 0.63 -3.04 5.07
C GLU A 83 0.07 -4.19 4.23
N ILE A 84 -1.17 -4.58 4.49
CA ILE A 84 -1.89 -5.55 3.66
C ILE A 84 -2.29 -4.84 2.37
N SER A 85 -1.55 -5.11 1.30
CA SER A 85 -1.79 -4.51 -0.01
C SER A 85 -1.94 -5.57 -1.10
N TRP A 86 -2.93 -5.38 -1.97
CA TRP A 86 -3.09 -6.18 -3.20
C TRP A 86 -1.86 -6.06 -4.12
N SER A 87 -1.14 -4.93 -4.04
CA SER A 87 0.04 -4.68 -4.85
C SER A 87 1.19 -5.64 -4.53
N LEU A 88 1.33 -6.03 -3.26
CA LEU A 88 2.29 -7.05 -2.83
C LEU A 88 1.95 -8.41 -3.45
N GLY A 89 0.67 -8.81 -3.45
CA GLY A 89 0.21 -10.03 -4.10
C GLY A 89 0.45 -10.01 -5.61
N ALA A 90 0.21 -8.87 -6.27
CA ALA A 90 0.49 -8.69 -7.69
C ALA A 90 2.00 -8.80 -7.99
N ALA A 91 2.85 -8.20 -7.16
CA ALA A 91 4.31 -8.29 -7.30
C ALA A 91 4.80 -9.74 -7.12
N LEU A 92 4.30 -10.45 -6.11
CA LEU A 92 4.62 -11.87 -5.88
C LEU A 92 4.13 -12.74 -7.04
N ARG A 93 2.99 -12.42 -7.65
CA ARG A 93 2.52 -13.13 -8.85
C ARG A 93 3.50 -12.97 -10.01
N VAL A 94 4.02 -11.77 -10.25
CA VAL A 94 5.04 -11.54 -11.29
C VAL A 94 6.33 -12.32 -10.97
N LEU A 95 6.81 -12.24 -9.74
CA LEU A 95 8.03 -12.95 -9.31
C LEU A 95 7.89 -14.48 -9.40
N SER A 96 6.74 -15.03 -9.03
CA SER A 96 6.48 -16.48 -9.16
C SER A 96 6.53 -16.96 -10.61
N THR A 97 6.03 -16.16 -11.57
CA THR A 97 6.15 -16.53 -12.99
C THR A 97 7.60 -16.52 -13.47
N TYR A 98 8.44 -15.65 -12.91
CA TYR A 98 9.87 -15.60 -13.22
C TYR A 98 10.62 -16.82 -12.68
N THR A 99 10.33 -17.23 -11.43
CA THR A 99 10.94 -18.44 -10.84
C THR A 99 10.49 -19.71 -11.55
N THR A 100 9.19 -19.86 -11.85
CA THR A 100 8.68 -21.04 -12.57
C THR A 100 9.22 -21.13 -14.01
N ARG A 101 9.33 -20.01 -14.72
CA ARG A 101 9.91 -19.99 -16.09
C ARG A 101 11.40 -20.35 -16.07
N ASN A 102 12.16 -19.89 -15.07
CA ASN A 102 13.56 -20.25 -14.92
C ASN A 102 13.78 -21.71 -14.47
N GLN A 103 12.84 -22.30 -13.72
CA GLN A 103 12.86 -23.73 -13.40
C GLN A 103 12.61 -24.60 -14.64
N HIS A 104 11.68 -24.22 -15.53
CA HIS A 104 11.47 -24.92 -16.81
C HIS A 104 12.62 -24.78 -17.81
N LEU A 105 13.43 -23.70 -17.69
CA LEU A 105 14.67 -23.53 -18.46
C LEU A 105 15.87 -24.24 -17.81
N GLY A 106 15.75 -24.73 -16.57
CA GLY A 106 16.77 -25.49 -15.86
C GLY A 106 16.65 -27.01 -16.00
N ASP A 107 15.45 -27.52 -16.32
CA ASP A 107 15.18 -28.96 -16.51
C ASP A 107 15.29 -29.42 -17.98
N GLY A 108 15.56 -28.50 -18.91
CA GLY A 108 15.74 -28.78 -20.33
C GLY A 108 17.20 -28.93 -20.74
N GLY A 109 17.79 -30.10 -20.47
CA GLY A 109 18.93 -30.63 -21.24
C GLY A 109 20.28 -29.97 -21.01
N LEU A 110 21.08 -30.55 -20.11
CA LEU A 110 22.54 -30.47 -20.13
C LEU A 110 23.08 -31.21 -21.38
N THR A 111 22.99 -30.59 -22.56
CA THR A 111 23.87 -30.92 -23.68
C THR A 111 24.82 -29.75 -23.91
N ASP A 112 26.08 -29.99 -23.52
CA ASP A 112 27.32 -29.39 -23.99
C ASP A 112 27.26 -27.98 -24.61
N ASN A 113 27.53 -26.96 -23.78
CA ASN A 113 28.29 -25.82 -24.27
C ASN A 113 29.06 -25.14 -23.13
N PRO A 114 30.40 -25.26 -23.06
CA PRO A 114 31.17 -24.72 -21.96
C PRO A 114 31.45 -23.24 -22.22
N ASN A 115 30.46 -22.36 -22.04
CA ASN A 115 30.65 -20.92 -21.73
C ASN A 115 29.33 -20.17 -21.39
N PRO A 116 28.61 -20.54 -20.30
CA PRO A 116 27.44 -19.78 -19.84
C PRO A 116 27.79 -18.44 -19.16
N LEU A 117 29.07 -18.19 -18.85
CA LEU A 117 29.53 -17.00 -18.13
C LEU A 117 29.70 -15.75 -19.01
N ARG A 118 29.51 -15.81 -20.33
CA ARG A 118 29.65 -14.60 -21.17
C ARG A 118 28.33 -13.82 -21.34
N GLY A 119 27.18 -14.50 -21.25
CA GLY A 119 25.85 -13.88 -21.40
C GLY A 119 25.35 -13.18 -20.13
N ALA A 120 25.59 -13.77 -18.95
CA ALA A 120 25.11 -13.23 -17.66
C ALA A 120 25.82 -11.94 -17.23
N TYR A 121 27.08 -11.75 -17.63
CA TYR A 121 27.83 -10.53 -17.31
C TYR A 121 27.38 -9.33 -18.16
N HIS A 122 26.98 -9.56 -19.41
CA HIS A 122 26.50 -8.49 -20.28
C HIS A 122 25.16 -7.91 -19.81
N THR A 123 24.24 -8.70 -19.27
CA THR A 123 22.95 -8.19 -18.77
C THR A 123 23.11 -7.44 -17.44
N SER A 124 23.96 -7.91 -16.53
CA SER A 124 24.24 -7.23 -15.26
C SER A 124 24.96 -5.90 -15.44
N ILE A 125 25.93 -5.80 -16.36
CA ILE A 125 26.64 -4.53 -16.62
C ILE A 125 25.69 -3.50 -17.25
N GLN A 126 24.82 -3.92 -18.16
CA GLN A 126 23.83 -3.04 -18.78
C GLN A 126 22.80 -2.52 -17.75
N LEU A 127 22.35 -3.38 -16.83
CA LEU A 127 21.43 -2.97 -15.76
C LEU A 127 22.09 -2.02 -14.76
N ALA A 128 23.35 -2.29 -14.36
CA ALA A 128 24.11 -1.43 -13.47
C ALA A 128 24.40 -0.06 -14.08
N LEU A 129 24.70 0.00 -15.39
CA LEU A 129 24.86 1.26 -16.12
C LEU A 129 23.54 2.03 -16.22
N ALA A 130 22.43 1.37 -16.52
CA ALA A 130 21.12 2.02 -16.59
C ALA A 130 20.72 2.63 -15.24
N ILE A 131 20.92 1.91 -14.14
CA ILE A 131 20.65 2.40 -12.78
C ILE A 131 21.56 3.59 -12.44
N SER A 132 22.86 3.49 -12.75
CA SER A 132 23.82 4.58 -12.51
C SER A 132 23.45 5.86 -13.26
N ILE A 133 23.05 5.75 -14.53
CA ILE A 133 22.61 6.90 -15.33
C ILE A 133 21.36 7.56 -14.73
N VAL A 134 20.36 6.76 -14.32
CA VAL A 134 19.13 7.30 -13.71
C VAL A 134 19.46 8.04 -12.42
N VAL A 135 20.31 7.48 -11.56
CA VAL A 135 20.73 8.14 -10.31
C VAL A 135 21.46 9.46 -10.58
N VAL A 136 22.39 9.47 -11.55
CA VAL A 136 23.12 10.70 -11.92
C VAL A 136 22.18 11.77 -12.46
N VAL A 137 21.19 11.41 -13.30
CA VAL A 137 20.21 12.34 -13.84
C VAL A 137 19.32 12.91 -12.73
N VAL A 138 18.83 12.07 -11.82
CA VAL A 138 18.02 12.52 -10.67
C VAL A 138 18.81 13.48 -9.80
N LEU A 139 20.08 13.16 -9.51
CA LEU A 139 20.96 14.05 -8.74
C LEU A 139 21.25 15.36 -9.47
N LEU A 140 21.48 15.34 -10.78
CA LEU A 140 21.66 16.53 -11.60
C LEU A 140 20.43 17.43 -11.60
N VAL A 141 19.24 16.85 -11.78
CA VAL A 141 17.97 17.59 -11.71
C VAL A 141 17.79 18.18 -10.32
N HIS A 142 18.07 17.42 -9.27
CA HIS A 142 17.96 17.92 -7.90
C HIS A 142 18.95 19.05 -7.61
N MET A 143 20.21 18.92 -8.06
CA MET A 143 21.24 19.94 -7.92
C MET A 143 20.94 21.20 -8.73
N LEU A 144 20.40 21.06 -9.95
CA LEU A 144 19.97 22.20 -10.77
C LEU A 144 18.75 22.91 -10.17
N ASN A 145 17.88 22.18 -9.49
CA ASN A 145 16.71 22.75 -8.82
C ASN A 145 17.07 23.44 -7.49
N LEU A 146 18.10 22.93 -6.79
CA LEU A 146 18.62 23.50 -5.54
C LEU A 146 19.61 24.65 -5.76
N TYR A 147 20.29 24.68 -6.92
CA TYR A 147 21.22 25.74 -7.31
C TYR A 147 20.80 26.30 -8.68
N PRO A 148 19.81 27.20 -8.76
CA PRO A 148 19.60 27.96 -9.98
C PRO A 148 20.90 28.73 -10.25
N LEU A 149 21.60 28.34 -11.32
CA LEU A 149 22.74 29.07 -11.87
C LEU A 149 22.27 30.50 -12.14
N ALA A 150 22.51 31.41 -11.19
CA ALA A 150 22.21 32.81 -11.34
C ALA A 150 23.16 33.36 -12.42
N PRO A 151 22.66 33.84 -13.59
CA PRO A 151 23.47 34.72 -14.39
C PRO A 151 23.48 36.07 -13.68
N LYS A 152 24.55 36.39 -12.94
CA LYS A 152 24.87 37.80 -12.66
C LYS A 152 25.37 38.43 -13.96
N LEU A 153 24.42 38.69 -14.86
CA LEU A 153 24.55 39.63 -15.95
C LEU A 153 24.27 41.03 -15.39
N ARG A 154 25.28 41.91 -15.52
CA ARG A 154 25.18 43.38 -15.61
C ARG A 154 24.77 44.11 -14.31
N LEU A 155 25.20 45.34 -14.04
CA LEU A 155 26.06 46.35 -14.67
C LEU A 155 26.42 47.35 -13.54
N GLY A 156 27.47 48.14 -13.74
CA GLY A 156 27.75 49.31 -12.91
C GLY A 156 26.73 50.43 -13.09
#